data_AF-A0A353C909-F1
#
_entry.id   AF-A0A353C909-F1
#
_cell.length_a   1.000
_cell.length_b   1.000
_cell.length_c   1.000
_cell.angle_alpha   90.00
_cell.angle_beta   90.00
_cell.angle_gamma   90.00
#
_symmetry.space_group_name_H-M   'P 1'
#
loop_
_entity.id
_entity.type
_entity.pdbx_description
1 polymer ?
#
loop_
_entity_poly.entity_id
_entity_poly.type
_entity_poly.pdbx_seq_one_letter_code
_entity_poly.pdbx_strand_id
1 'polypeptide(L)'
;MKREIHAPTGTKLHCKNWLIEAAYRMIQNNLDPDVAFDPDNLIVYGGRGKAARNWDCFDAILTSLSELNEDETLLVQSGKPVGVFKSHTDAPRVLIANTNIVPHWATQEQFDQYERDGLMMYGQ
;
A
#
# COMPACT_ATOMS: atom_id res chain seq x y z
N MET A 1 17.52 -3.22 -12.95
CA MET A 1 18.07 -3.88 -11.75
C MET A 1 16.90 -4.38 -10.93
N LYS A 2 16.99 -5.58 -10.38
CA LYS A 2 15.98 -6.15 -9.47
C LYS A 2 15.95 -5.31 -8.18
N ARG A 3 14.77 -4.92 -7.70
CA ARG A 3 14.62 -4.09 -6.50
C ARG A 3 14.32 -4.99 -5.31
N GLU A 4 15.30 -5.17 -4.43
CA GLU A 4 15.10 -5.91 -3.20
C GLU A 4 14.59 -4.98 -2.10
N ILE A 5 13.46 -5.35 -1.49
CA ILE A 5 12.83 -4.60 -0.41
C ILE A 5 12.99 -5.39 0.87
N HIS A 6 13.38 -4.72 1.95
CA HIS A 6 13.36 -5.29 3.29
C HIS A 6 12.75 -4.27 4.25
N ALA A 7 11.98 -4.74 5.22
CA ALA A 7 11.49 -3.87 6.28
C ALA A 7 12.67 -3.38 7.15
N PRO A 8 12.74 -2.08 7.49
CA PRO A 8 13.70 -1.60 8.47
C PRO A 8 13.58 -2.32 9.81
N THR A 9 14.71 -2.68 10.41
CA THR A 9 14.77 -3.38 11.70
C THR A 9 15.35 -2.50 12.82
N GLY A 10 15.24 -2.95 14.07
CA GLY A 10 15.72 -2.20 15.24
C GLY A 10 14.82 -1.04 15.67
N THR A 11 15.34 -0.19 16.56
CA THR A 11 14.56 0.85 17.28
C THR A 11 14.61 2.24 16.65
N LYS A 12 15.39 2.43 15.57
CA LYS A 12 15.49 3.72 14.87
C LYS A 12 14.23 3.92 14.01
N LEU A 13 13.57 5.07 14.18
CA LEU A 13 12.42 5.48 13.39
C LEU A 13 12.83 6.12 12.05
N HIS A 14 12.01 5.88 11.02
CA HIS A 14 12.04 6.56 9.71
C HIS A 14 10.82 7.48 9.55
N CYS A 15 9.74 7.21 10.28
CA CYS A 15 8.53 8.05 10.37
C CYS A 15 8.48 8.83 11.70
N LYS A 16 7.54 9.75 11.82
CA LYS A 16 7.43 10.66 12.98
C LYS A 16 7.04 9.97 14.30
N ASN A 17 6.41 8.81 14.25
CA ASN A 17 6.10 7.99 15.43
C ASN A 17 5.97 6.49 15.09
N TRP A 18 5.83 5.66 16.13
CA TRP A 18 5.73 4.20 15.98
C TRP A 18 4.48 3.71 15.26
N LEU A 19 3.35 4.42 15.38
CA LEU A 19 2.10 4.00 14.72
C LEU A 19 2.24 4.10 13.19
N ILE A 20 2.92 5.13 12.71
CA ILE A 20 3.18 5.35 11.29
C ILE A 20 4.34 4.46 10.81
N GLU A 21 5.40 4.34 11.60
CA GLU A 21 6.53 3.44 11.32
C GLU A 21 6.07 2.00 11.16
N ALA A 22 5.09 1.54 11.94
CA ALA A 22 4.52 0.21 11.80
C ALA A 22 3.96 0.00 10.39
N ALA A 23 3.13 0.91 9.87
CA ALA A 23 2.61 0.82 8.50
C ALA A 23 3.75 0.87 7.46
N TYR A 24 4.74 1.75 7.66
CA TYR A 24 5.90 1.89 6.79
C TYR A 24 6.71 0.59 6.69
N ARG A 25 6.96 -0.09 7.81
CA ARG A 25 7.67 -1.38 7.83
C ARG A 25 6.83 -2.50 7.26
N MET A 26 5.54 -2.57 7.59
CA MET A 26 4.69 -3.69 7.17
C MET A 26 4.45 -3.74 5.66
N ILE A 27 4.30 -2.59 4.98
CA ILE A 27 4.18 -2.61 3.51
C ILE A 27 5.48 -3.08 2.84
N GLN A 28 6.64 -2.77 3.41
CA GLN A 28 7.92 -3.29 2.93
C GLN A 28 8.09 -4.78 3.24
N ASN A 29 7.67 -5.24 4.41
CA ASN A 29 7.69 -6.66 4.77
C ASN A 29 6.85 -7.52 3.82
N ASN A 30 5.71 -6.99 3.35
CA ASN A 30 4.89 -7.67 2.33
C ASN A 30 5.63 -7.89 1.01
N LEU A 31 6.72 -7.16 0.73
CA LEU A 31 7.52 -7.26 -0.48
C LEU A 31 8.92 -7.82 -0.23
N ASP A 32 9.17 -8.31 0.98
CA ASP A 32 10.42 -8.97 1.30
C ASP A 32 10.58 -10.24 0.43
N PRO A 33 11.73 -10.49 -0.22
CA PRO A 33 11.96 -11.69 -1.01
C PRO A 33 11.74 -13.01 -0.27
N ASP A 34 11.90 -13.02 1.06
CA ASP A 34 11.66 -14.21 1.88
C ASP A 34 10.16 -14.38 2.25
N VAL A 35 9.31 -13.40 1.91
CA VAL A 35 7.88 -13.34 2.27
C VAL A 35 6.99 -13.37 1.03
N ALA A 36 7.28 -12.55 0.03
CA ALA A 36 6.45 -12.35 -1.15
C ALA A 36 6.64 -13.45 -2.20
N PHE A 37 5.56 -13.80 -2.90
CA PHE A 37 5.60 -14.74 -4.01
C PHE A 37 6.37 -14.19 -5.23
N ASP A 38 6.11 -12.95 -5.62
CA ASP A 38 6.78 -12.27 -6.74
C ASP A 38 6.92 -10.76 -6.45
N PRO A 39 7.91 -10.37 -5.61
CA PRO A 39 8.07 -8.99 -5.15
C PRO A 39 8.41 -8.01 -6.28
N ASP A 40 9.03 -8.46 -7.38
CA ASP A 40 9.39 -7.61 -8.52
C ASP A 40 8.14 -7.00 -9.20
N ASN A 41 7.03 -7.74 -9.15
CA ASN A 41 5.73 -7.33 -9.66
C ASN A 41 4.76 -6.88 -8.55
N LEU A 42 5.29 -6.62 -7.35
CA LEU A 42 4.55 -6.23 -6.14
C LEU A 42 3.58 -7.30 -5.61
N ILE A 43 3.66 -8.54 -6.10
CA ILE A 43 2.72 -9.62 -5.78
C ILE A 43 3.18 -10.31 -4.49
N VAL A 44 2.30 -10.29 -3.49
CA VAL A 44 2.53 -10.90 -2.18
C VAL A 44 2.11 -12.36 -2.20
N TYR A 45 0.83 -12.65 -2.48
CA TYR A 45 0.27 -13.99 -2.55
C TYR A 45 -1.08 -14.01 -3.28
N GLY A 46 -1.73 -15.17 -3.38
CA GLY A 46 -3.09 -15.27 -3.93
C GLY A 46 -3.18 -15.01 -5.44
N GLY A 47 -2.14 -15.41 -6.18
CA GLY A 47 -2.06 -15.23 -7.63
C GLY A 47 -1.61 -13.83 -8.03
N ARG A 48 -2.48 -12.83 -7.88
CA ARG A 48 -2.21 -11.42 -8.27
C ARG A 48 -2.40 -10.41 -7.13
N GLY A 49 -2.50 -10.88 -5.88
CA GLY A 49 -2.65 -9.99 -4.71
C GLY A 49 -1.40 -9.15 -4.51
N LYS A 50 -1.53 -7.82 -4.59
CA LYS A 50 -0.40 -6.88 -4.59
C LYS A 50 -0.36 -6.00 -3.34
N ALA A 51 0.84 -5.56 -2.95
CA ALA A 51 1.03 -4.62 -1.83
C ALA A 51 0.73 -3.16 -2.21
N ALA A 52 0.99 -2.78 -3.46
CA ALA A 52 0.72 -1.46 -4.03
C ALA A 52 0.36 -1.59 -5.51
N ARG A 53 -0.30 -0.57 -6.08
CA ARG A 53 -0.83 -0.66 -7.46
C ARG A 53 0.27 -0.82 -8.51
N ASN A 54 1.34 -0.04 -8.35
CA ASN A 54 2.53 -0.02 -9.17
C ASN A 54 3.68 0.60 -8.34
N TRP A 55 4.89 0.61 -8.88
CA TRP A 55 6.07 1.09 -8.17
C TRP A 55 5.98 2.57 -7.78
N ASP A 56 5.45 3.42 -8.66
CA ASP A 56 5.23 4.84 -8.35
C ASP A 56 4.31 5.02 -7.14
N CYS A 57 3.25 4.20 -7.05
CA CYS A 57 2.35 4.21 -5.89
C CYS A 57 3.03 3.69 -4.63
N PHE A 58 3.86 2.65 -4.73
CA PHE A 58 4.62 2.13 -3.59
C PHE A 58 5.56 3.20 -3.02
N ASP A 59 6.34 3.87 -3.88
CA ASP A 59 7.27 4.93 -3.49
C ASP A 59 6.52 6.11 -2.88
N ALA A 60 5.40 6.52 -3.50
CA ALA A 60 4.56 7.58 -2.97
C ALA A 60 3.94 7.21 -1.60
N ILE A 61 3.61 5.94 -1.33
CA ILE A 61 3.14 5.51 0.00
C ILE A 61 4.25 5.65 1.03
N LEU A 62 5.48 5.21 0.71
CA LEU A 62 6.61 5.33 1.63
C LEU A 62 6.93 6.80 1.95
N THR A 63 6.98 7.66 0.94
CA THR A 63 7.15 9.11 1.14
C THR A 63 6.03 9.68 2.00
N SER A 64 4.77 9.39 1.67
CA SER A 64 3.61 9.89 2.42
C SER A 64 3.67 9.48 3.89
N LEU A 65 3.99 8.22 4.18
CA LEU A 65 4.12 7.72 5.56
C LEU A 65 5.29 8.39 6.30
N SER A 66 6.43 8.60 5.65
CA SER A 66 7.57 9.27 6.29
C SER A 66 7.28 10.73 6.68
N GLU A 67 6.39 11.39 5.92
CA GLU A 67 6.03 12.79 6.10
C GLU A 67 4.75 12.98 6.95
N LEU A 68 3.94 11.94 7.16
CA LEU A 68 2.64 11.98 7.84
C LEU A 68 2.78 12.46 9.30
N ASN A 69 1.92 13.40 9.71
CA ASN A 69 1.81 13.84 11.11
C ASN A 69 0.95 12.88 11.94
N GLU A 70 1.09 12.95 13.28
CA GLU A 70 0.37 12.08 14.21
C GLU A 70 -1.15 12.33 14.26
N ASP A 71 -1.60 13.51 13.81
CA ASP A 71 -3.00 13.90 13.70
C ASP A 71 -3.51 13.88 12.25
N GLU A 72 -2.82 13.15 11.37
CA GLU A 72 -3.21 12.98 9.97
C GLU A 72 -3.53 11.51 9.65
N THR A 73 -4.29 11.33 8.57
CA THR A 73 -4.67 10.04 8.01
C THR A 73 -4.41 10.00 6.51
N LEU A 74 -3.62 9.02 6.08
CA LEU A 74 -3.38 8.69 4.67
C LEU A 74 -4.53 7.84 4.12
N LEU A 75 -5.07 8.22 2.96
CA LEU A 75 -6.05 7.43 2.21
C LEU A 75 -5.36 6.64 1.09
N VAL A 76 -5.53 5.33 1.09
CA VAL A 76 -5.05 4.43 0.04
C VAL A 76 -6.24 3.81 -0.69
N GLN A 77 -6.39 4.14 -1.97
CA GLN A 77 -7.43 3.62 -2.84
C GLN A 77 -6.82 2.64 -3.82
N SER A 78 -7.23 1.37 -3.77
CA SER A 78 -6.69 0.28 -4.62
C SER A 78 -5.18 0.37 -4.80
N GLY A 79 -4.46 0.38 -3.68
CA GLY A 79 -3.00 0.43 -3.63
C GLY A 79 -2.34 1.74 -4.10
N LYS A 80 -3.09 2.84 -4.26
CA LYS A 80 -2.57 4.18 -4.59
C LYS A 80 -2.80 5.15 -3.43
N PRO A 81 -1.79 5.92 -3.00
CA PRO A 81 -1.98 7.00 -2.02
C PRO A 81 -2.68 8.17 -2.71
N VAL A 82 -3.90 8.51 -2.29
CA VAL A 82 -4.75 9.50 -2.99
C VAL A 82 -4.92 10.80 -2.23
N GLY A 83 -4.58 10.84 -0.94
CA GLY A 83 -4.63 12.07 -0.16
C GLY A 83 -4.32 11.86 1.30
N VAL A 84 -3.93 12.95 1.96
CA VAL A 84 -3.72 13.04 3.41
C VAL A 84 -4.68 14.09 3.95
N PHE A 85 -5.37 13.77 5.04
CA PHE A 85 -6.31 14.67 5.68
C PHE A 85 -6.01 14.76 7.18
N LYS A 86 -6.20 15.96 7.75
CA LYS A 86 -6.18 16.14 9.20
C LYS A 86 -7.35 15.39 9.82
N SER A 87 -7.04 14.59 10.84
CA SER A 87 -7.96 13.84 11.67
C SER A 87 -7.70 14.19 13.14
N HIS A 88 -7.22 13.24 13.94
CA HIS A 88 -6.81 13.42 15.34
C HIS A 88 -5.92 12.25 15.76
N THR A 89 -5.19 12.37 16.87
CA THR A 89 -4.20 11.37 17.32
C THR A 89 -4.78 9.97 17.53
N ASP A 90 -6.04 9.86 17.95
CA ASP A 90 -6.71 8.57 18.18
C ASP A 90 -7.32 7.95 16.91
N ALA A 91 -7.28 8.65 15.76
CA ALA A 91 -7.76 8.12 14.50
C ALA A 91 -6.76 7.11 13.88
N PRO A 92 -7.19 6.28 12.92
CA PRO A 92 -6.27 5.48 12.12
C PRO A 92 -5.29 6.36 11.33
N ARG A 93 -4.01 5.95 11.25
CA ARG A 93 -3.00 6.62 10.42
C ARG A 93 -3.17 6.35 8.93
N VAL A 94 -3.75 5.20 8.58
CA VAL A 94 -4.00 4.80 7.19
C VAL A 94 -5.40 4.21 7.08
N LEU A 95 -6.17 4.63 6.08
CA LEU A 95 -7.43 4.01 5.68
C LEU A 95 -7.27 3.43 4.28
N ILE A 96 -7.66 2.17 4.10
CA ILE A 96 -7.43 1.41 2.87
C ILE A 96 -8.77 0.90 2.33
N ALA A 97 -9.01 1.16 1.04
CA ALA A 97 -10.14 0.62 0.31
C ALA A 97 -9.65 0.05 -1.04
N ASN A 98 -9.50 -1.26 -1.12
CA ASN A 98 -8.99 -1.97 -2.30
C ASN A 98 -10.09 -2.76 -2.99
N THR A 99 -10.06 -2.82 -4.32
CA THR A 99 -10.89 -3.73 -5.15
C THR A 99 -12.41 -3.50 -5.04
N ASN A 100 -12.87 -2.42 -4.41
CA ASN A 100 -14.30 -2.16 -4.29
C ASN A 100 -14.87 -1.69 -5.64
N ILE A 101 -15.82 -2.47 -6.17
CA ILE A 101 -16.55 -2.17 -7.41
C ILE A 101 -18.04 -2.25 -7.10
N VAL A 102 -18.84 -1.31 -7.64
CA VAL A 102 -20.30 -1.33 -7.46
C VAL A 102 -20.85 -2.68 -7.98
N PRO A 103 -21.76 -3.37 -7.26
CA PRO A 103 -22.02 -4.80 -7.47
C PRO A 103 -22.38 -5.20 -8.91
N HIS A 104 -23.13 -4.36 -9.64
CA HIS A 104 -23.47 -4.62 -11.04
C HIS A 104 -22.24 -4.77 -11.95
N TRP A 105 -21.14 -4.07 -11.63
CA TRP A 105 -19.89 -4.07 -12.38
C TRP A 105 -18.80 -4.93 -11.75
N ALA A 106 -19.08 -5.60 -10.62
CA ALA A 106 -18.10 -6.42 -9.89
C ALA A 106 -17.85 -7.77 -10.59
N THR A 107 -17.35 -7.71 -11.83
CA THR A 107 -17.02 -8.85 -12.68
C THR A 107 -15.52 -8.90 -12.95
N GLN A 108 -15.01 -10.10 -13.27
CA GLN A 108 -13.61 -10.30 -13.59
C GLN A 108 -13.17 -9.49 -14.81
N GLU A 109 -14.01 -9.45 -15.86
CA GLU A 109 -13.76 -8.68 -17.08
C GLU A 109 -13.59 -7.18 -16.79
N GLN A 110 -14.49 -6.61 -15.98
CA GLN A 110 -14.43 -5.21 -15.62
C GLN A 110 -13.22 -4.89 -14.74
N PHE A 111 -12.90 -5.76 -13.78
CA PHE A 111 -11.68 -5.66 -12.98
C PHE A 111 -10.44 -5.65 -13.87
N ASP A 112 -10.31 -6.61 -14.80
CA ASP A 112 -9.13 -6.73 -15.66
C ASP A 112 -9.01 -5.53 -16.61
N GLN A 113 -10.13 -4.96 -17.06
CA GLN A 113 -10.11 -3.71 -17.81
C GLN A 113 -9.55 -2.56 -16.97
N TYR A 114 -10.05 -2.37 -15.75
CA TYR A 114 -9.54 -1.31 -14.87
C TYR A 114 -8.09 -1.54 -14.43
N GLU A 115 -7.65 -2.79 -14.28
CA GLU A 115 -6.23 -3.10 -14.01
C GLU A 115 -5.36 -2.70 -15.21
N ARG A 116 -5.75 -3.05 -16.45
CA ARG A 116 -5.04 -2.63 -17.67
C ARG A 116 -4.96 -1.11 -17.81
N ASP A 117 -6.01 -0.40 -17.41
CA ASP A 117 -6.06 1.07 -17.45
C ASP A 117 -5.28 1.72 -16.29
N GLY A 118 -4.67 0.94 -15.38
CA GLY A 118 -3.94 1.46 -14.22
C GLY A 118 -4.83 2.04 -13.11
N LEU A 119 -6.11 1.70 -13.13
CA LEU A 119 -7.12 2.20 -12.19
C LEU A 119 -7.39 1.26 -11.01
N MET A 120 -6.93 0.01 -11.09
CA MET A 120 -7.27 -1.05 -10.14
C MET A 120 -6.04 -1.84 -9.66
N MET A 121 -6.15 -2.39 -8.46
CA MET A 121 -5.23 -3.35 -7.87
C MET A 121 -6.06 -4.42 -7.15
N TYR A 122 -5.67 -5.69 -7.27
CA TYR A 122 -6.24 -6.75 -6.45
C TYR A 122 -5.54 -6.79 -5.08
N GLY A 123 -6.30 -6.55 -4.02
CA GLY A 123 -5.82 -6.60 -2.63
C GLY A 123 -5.75 -7.99 -1.99
N GLN A 124 -6.15 -9.04 -2.75
CA GLN A 124 -6.48 -10.39 -2.29
C GLN A 124 -7.86 -10.52 -1.63
#